data_AF-B6E1Y1-F1
#
_entry.id   AF-B6E1Y1-F1
#
_cell.length_a   1.000
_cell.length_b   1.000
_cell.length_c   1.000
_cell.angle_alpha   90.00
_cell.angle_beta   90.00
_cell.angle_gamma   90.00
#
_symmetry.space_group_name_H-M   'P 1'
#
loop_
_entity.id
_entity.type
_entity.pdbx_description
1 polymer ?
#
loop_
_entity_poly.entity_id
_entity_poly.type
_entity_poly.pdbx_seq_one_letter_code
_entity_poly.pdbx_strand_id
1 'polypeptide(L)'
;CRFQKCLSVGMSHNAIRFGRMPQSEKLKLKAEMVTGDRDVEDPQVADQKTLARQIYEAYLKNFNMNKAKARTILTGKTSTPPFVIHDMETLQLAEQTLVAKMVGSVGSLKDREAEARIFHCCQCTSVETVTELTEFAKSVPGFSSLDLNDQVTLLKYGVYEALFAMLASSMNKDGLLVAYGSGFITREFLKSLRRPFSDMMEPKFQFAMKFNTLELDDSDLALFVAA
;
A
#
# COMPACT_ATOMS: atom_id res chain seq x y z
N CYS A 1 -48.27 -45.35 -17.12
CA CYS A 1 -46.83 -45.72 -17.11
C CYS A 1 -46.10 -44.93 -16.00
N ARG A 2 -45.09 -45.52 -15.32
CA ARG A 2 -44.29 -44.87 -14.25
C ARG A 2 -43.73 -43.50 -14.69
N PHE A 3 -43.36 -43.38 -15.96
CA PHE A 3 -42.86 -42.14 -16.58
C PHE A 3 -43.86 -40.98 -16.47
N GLN A 4 -45.13 -41.25 -16.76
CA GLN A 4 -46.21 -40.25 -16.76
C GLN A 4 -46.55 -39.78 -15.34
N LYS A 5 -46.39 -40.66 -14.33
CA LYS A 5 -46.53 -40.31 -12.91
C LYS A 5 -45.37 -39.44 -12.38
N CYS A 6 -44.17 -39.57 -12.95
CA CYS A 6 -43.03 -38.72 -12.61
C CYS A 6 -43.14 -37.32 -13.22
N LEU A 7 -43.65 -37.21 -14.46
CA LEU A 7 -43.95 -35.91 -15.08
C LEU A 7 -45.07 -35.18 -14.33
N SER A 8 -46.12 -35.88 -13.88
CA SER A 8 -47.23 -35.26 -13.16
C SER A 8 -46.86 -34.69 -11.78
N VAL A 9 -45.72 -35.11 -11.20
CA VAL A 9 -45.18 -34.55 -9.94
C VAL A 9 -44.09 -33.50 -10.17
N GLY A 10 -43.96 -32.99 -11.39
CA GLY A 10 -43.10 -31.84 -11.71
C GLY A 10 -41.63 -32.16 -11.98
N MET A 11 -41.26 -33.43 -12.15
CA MET A 11 -39.89 -33.77 -12.54
C MET A 11 -39.63 -33.40 -14.00
N SER A 12 -38.51 -32.74 -14.28
CA SER A 12 -38.13 -32.41 -15.65
C SER A 12 -37.88 -33.68 -16.46
N HIS A 13 -38.17 -33.61 -17.76
CA HIS A 13 -37.94 -34.72 -18.70
C HIS A 13 -36.49 -35.24 -18.63
N ASN A 14 -35.52 -34.34 -18.46
CA ASN A 14 -34.11 -34.68 -18.30
C ASN A 14 -33.85 -35.43 -16.99
N ALA A 15 -34.42 -34.99 -15.86
CA ALA A 15 -34.26 -35.63 -14.55
C ALA A 15 -34.80 -37.08 -14.52
N ILE A 16 -35.90 -37.36 -15.23
CA ILE A 16 -36.49 -38.71 -15.30
C ILE A 16 -35.60 -39.68 -16.09
N ARG A 17 -34.79 -39.16 -17.04
CA ARG A 17 -33.83 -39.93 -17.84
C ARG A 17 -32.58 -40.32 -17.05
N PHE A 18 -32.11 -39.45 -16.15
CA PHE A 18 -30.90 -39.69 -15.34
C PHE A 18 -31.02 -40.86 -14.36
N GLY A 19 -32.23 -41.26 -13.98
CA GLY A 19 -32.45 -42.40 -13.07
C GLY A 19 -32.15 -43.78 -13.67
N ARG A 20 -31.97 -43.88 -15.00
CA ARG A 20 -31.66 -45.15 -15.72
C ARG A 20 -30.32 -45.11 -16.47
N MET A 21 -29.45 -44.16 -16.13
CA MET A 21 -28.14 -44.04 -16.78
C MET A 21 -27.18 -45.12 -16.27
N PRO A 22 -26.53 -45.90 -17.15
CA PRO A 22 -25.45 -46.80 -16.75
C PRO A 22 -24.37 -46.06 -15.98
N GLN A 23 -23.81 -46.70 -14.95
CA GLN A 23 -22.84 -46.08 -14.04
C GLN A 23 -21.59 -45.58 -14.79
N SER A 24 -21.23 -46.21 -15.91
CA SER A 24 -20.15 -45.79 -16.81
C SER A 24 -20.39 -44.44 -17.49
N GLU A 25 -21.61 -44.16 -17.95
CA GLU A 25 -21.96 -42.86 -18.53
C GLU A 25 -22.00 -41.76 -17.47
N LYS A 26 -22.51 -42.08 -16.27
CA LYS A 26 -22.51 -41.14 -15.14
C LYS A 26 -21.09 -40.79 -14.68
N LEU A 27 -20.16 -41.73 -14.75
CA LEU A 27 -18.74 -41.50 -14.43
C LEU A 27 -18.03 -40.69 -15.53
N LYS A 28 -18.34 -40.93 -16.81
CA LYS A 28 -17.81 -40.12 -17.92
C LYS A 28 -18.24 -38.65 -17.81
N LEU A 29 -19.53 -38.39 -17.57
CA LEU A 29 -20.03 -37.03 -17.39
C LEU A 29 -19.45 -36.32 -16.16
N LYS A 30 -19.22 -37.08 -15.06
CA LYS A 30 -18.50 -36.54 -13.89
C LYS A 30 -17.04 -36.24 -14.20
N ALA A 31 -16.37 -37.07 -14.99
CA ALA A 31 -15.00 -36.82 -15.42
C ALA A 31 -14.93 -35.58 -16.34
N GLU A 32 -15.89 -35.43 -17.26
CA GLU A 32 -16.01 -34.27 -18.16
C GLU A 32 -16.26 -32.97 -17.39
N MET A 33 -17.09 -32.98 -16.34
CA MET A 33 -17.27 -31.83 -15.43
C MET A 33 -16.00 -31.48 -14.65
N VAL A 34 -15.17 -32.47 -14.29
CA VAL A 34 -13.91 -32.25 -13.56
C VAL A 34 -12.79 -31.78 -14.50
N THR A 35 -12.82 -32.15 -15.78
CA THR A 35 -11.85 -31.68 -16.78
C THR A 35 -12.24 -30.37 -17.47
N GLY A 36 -13.52 -30.00 -17.42
CA GLY A 36 -14.07 -28.79 -18.06
C GLY A 36 -13.83 -27.49 -17.29
N ASP A 37 -13.33 -27.57 -16.05
CA ASP A 37 -13.06 -26.42 -15.16
C ASP A 37 -11.57 -26.01 -15.16
N ARG A 38 -10.84 -26.39 -16.21
CA ARG A 38 -9.59 -25.68 -16.54
C ARG A 38 -10.00 -24.48 -17.36
N ASP A 39 -10.32 -23.38 -16.67
CA ASP A 39 -10.33 -22.06 -17.27
C ASP A 39 -9.03 -21.94 -18.09
N VAL A 40 -9.17 -21.92 -19.42
CA VAL A 40 -8.07 -21.56 -20.30
C VAL A 40 -7.84 -20.07 -20.03
N GLU A 41 -7.00 -19.75 -19.05
CA GLU A 41 -6.65 -18.37 -18.74
C GLU A 41 -6.11 -17.73 -20.04
N ASP A 42 -6.75 -16.64 -20.45
CA ASP A 42 -6.32 -15.84 -21.59
C ASP A 42 -4.83 -15.46 -21.39
N PRO A 43 -3.93 -15.77 -22.34
CA PRO A 43 -2.51 -15.43 -22.25
C PRO A 43 -2.26 -13.96 -21.90
N GLN A 44 -3.12 -13.04 -22.34
CA GLN A 44 -2.99 -11.62 -22.04
C GLN A 44 -3.30 -11.31 -20.55
N VAL A 45 -4.27 -12.00 -19.96
CA VAL A 45 -4.61 -11.85 -18.53
C VAL A 45 -3.52 -12.45 -17.65
N ALA A 46 -2.92 -13.58 -18.07
CA ALA A 46 -1.80 -14.19 -17.36
C ALA A 46 -0.55 -13.27 -17.35
N ASP A 47 -0.32 -12.56 -18.45
CA ASP A 47 0.76 -11.56 -18.58
C ASP A 47 0.53 -10.35 -17.66
N GLN A 48 -0.70 -9.79 -17.64
CA GLN A 48 -1.06 -8.69 -16.74
C GLN A 48 -0.92 -9.06 -15.25
N LYS A 49 -1.36 -10.25 -14.85
CA LYS A 49 -1.17 -10.75 -13.48
C LYS A 49 0.31 -10.89 -13.13
N THR A 50 1.13 -11.32 -14.10
CA THR A 50 2.57 -11.44 -13.92
C THR A 50 3.23 -10.07 -13.74
N LEU A 51 2.85 -9.09 -14.57
CA LEU A 51 3.32 -7.71 -14.44
C LEU A 51 2.95 -7.11 -13.08
N ALA A 52 1.68 -7.24 -12.67
CA ALA A 52 1.22 -6.74 -11.37
C ALA A 52 2.00 -7.36 -10.20
N ARG A 53 2.25 -8.67 -10.25
CA ARG A 53 3.06 -9.36 -9.25
C ARG A 53 4.49 -8.85 -9.21
N GLN A 54 5.13 -8.66 -10.36
CA GLN A 54 6.50 -8.12 -10.43
C GLN A 54 6.60 -6.73 -9.82
N ILE A 55 5.64 -5.85 -10.14
CA ILE A 55 5.58 -4.49 -9.58
C ILE A 55 5.36 -4.56 -8.07
N TYR A 56 4.46 -5.42 -7.59
CA TYR A 56 4.23 -5.59 -6.15
C TYR A 56 5.46 -6.12 -5.40
N GLU A 57 6.15 -7.13 -5.95
CA GLU A 57 7.40 -7.65 -5.37
C GLU A 57 8.49 -6.58 -5.33
N ALA A 58 8.60 -5.75 -6.39
CA ALA A 58 9.50 -4.61 -6.42
C ALA A 58 9.15 -3.56 -5.36
N TYR A 59 7.86 -3.28 -5.15
CA TYR A 59 7.39 -2.36 -4.12
C TYR A 59 7.80 -2.82 -2.73
N LEU A 60 7.52 -4.09 -2.38
CA LEU A 60 7.88 -4.66 -1.08
C LEU A 60 9.40 -4.71 -0.84
N LYS A 61 10.19 -4.86 -1.91
CA LYS A 61 11.65 -4.90 -1.83
C LYS A 61 12.26 -3.52 -1.56
N ASN A 62 11.73 -2.48 -2.21
CA ASN A 62 12.36 -1.15 -2.20
C ASN A 62 11.86 -0.24 -1.07
N PHE A 63 10.63 -0.43 -0.57
CA PHE A 63 10.08 0.39 0.51
C PHE A 63 10.15 -0.29 1.87
N ASN A 64 10.89 0.34 2.79
CA ASN A 64 11.04 -0.16 4.15
C ASN A 64 9.70 -0.17 4.92
N MET A 65 8.93 0.92 4.78
CA MET A 65 7.63 1.09 5.40
C MET A 65 6.51 0.94 4.36
N ASN A 66 5.69 -0.10 4.51
CA ASN A 66 4.51 -0.34 3.68
C ASN A 66 3.22 -0.16 4.50
N LYS A 67 2.07 -0.16 3.83
CA LYS A 67 0.77 0.08 4.48
C LYS A 67 0.45 -1.00 5.49
N ALA A 68 0.70 -2.27 5.21
CA ALA A 68 0.46 -3.35 6.17
C ALA A 68 1.25 -3.15 7.49
N LYS A 69 2.53 -2.81 7.40
CA LYS A 69 3.39 -2.50 8.57
C LYS A 69 2.87 -1.25 9.30
N ALA A 70 2.60 -0.17 8.58
CA ALA A 70 2.10 1.07 9.16
C ALA A 70 0.77 0.86 9.90
N ARG A 71 -0.17 0.09 9.32
CA ARG A 71 -1.47 -0.23 9.93
C ARG A 71 -1.32 -1.10 11.18
N THR A 72 -0.38 -2.05 11.18
CA THR A 72 -0.08 -2.85 12.37
C THR A 72 0.36 -1.97 13.54
N ILE A 73 1.18 -0.95 13.26
CA ILE A 73 1.62 0.02 14.27
C ILE A 73 0.47 0.93 14.72
N LEU A 74 -0.23 1.56 13.76
CA LEU A 74 -1.32 2.52 14.04
C LEU A 74 -2.52 1.91 14.75
N THR A 75 -2.76 0.60 14.59
CA THR A 75 -3.85 -0.12 15.27
C THR A 75 -3.43 -0.72 16.61
N GLY A 76 -2.20 -0.46 17.07
CA GLY A 76 -1.69 -0.94 18.35
C GLY A 76 -1.41 -2.44 18.40
N LYS A 77 -1.29 -3.10 17.23
CA LYS A 77 -1.00 -4.55 17.12
C LYS A 77 0.50 -4.86 17.10
N THR A 78 1.35 -3.85 17.13
CA THR A 78 2.81 -3.99 17.21
C THR A 78 3.26 -4.26 18.65
N SER A 79 4.35 -5.03 18.83
CA SER A 79 4.96 -5.27 20.15
C SER A 79 5.71 -4.04 20.69
N THR A 80 6.19 -3.17 19.80
CA THR A 80 6.91 -1.95 20.15
C THR A 80 6.09 -0.73 19.70
N PRO A 81 5.33 -0.09 20.61
CA PRO A 81 4.54 1.08 20.27
C PRO A 81 5.45 2.28 19.91
N PRO A 82 5.00 3.18 19.02
CA PRO A 82 5.77 4.36 18.66
C PRO A 82 5.79 5.37 19.82
N PHE A 83 6.90 6.10 19.95
CA PHE A 83 6.99 7.24 20.86
C PHE A 83 6.10 8.39 20.34
N VAL A 84 5.17 8.87 21.18
CA VAL A 84 4.19 9.89 20.78
C VAL A 84 4.76 11.30 20.99
N ILE A 85 4.72 12.11 19.94
CA ILE A 85 5.14 13.52 19.92
C ILE A 85 3.90 14.40 19.82
N HIS A 86 3.56 15.10 20.91
CA HIS A 86 2.35 15.92 20.99
C HIS A 86 2.58 17.35 21.50
N ASP A 87 3.80 17.68 21.90
CA ASP A 87 4.23 19.00 22.34
C ASP A 87 5.75 19.18 22.18
N MET A 88 6.27 20.33 22.62
CA MET A 88 7.70 20.63 22.55
C MET A 88 8.55 19.75 23.48
N GLU A 89 8.02 19.32 24.62
CA GLU A 89 8.76 18.49 25.58
C GLU A 89 8.99 17.09 25.00
N THR A 90 7.91 16.46 24.52
CA THR A 90 7.95 15.16 23.84
C THR A 90 8.77 15.23 22.55
N LEU A 91 8.73 16.34 21.80
CA LEU A 91 9.61 16.52 20.65
C LEU A 91 11.09 16.50 21.04
N GLN A 92 11.48 17.20 22.11
CA GLN A 92 12.87 17.19 22.58
C GLN A 92 13.31 15.81 23.06
N LEU A 93 12.42 15.07 23.72
CA LEU A 93 12.72 13.70 24.15
C LEU A 93 12.84 12.74 22.95
N ALA A 94 11.95 12.88 21.96
CA ALA A 94 12.04 12.16 20.69
C ALA A 94 13.34 12.48 19.96
N GLU A 95 13.79 13.72 19.95
CA GLU A 95 15.09 14.09 19.41
C GLU A 95 16.21 13.35 20.18
N GLN A 96 16.21 13.31 21.50
CA GLN A 96 17.28 12.62 22.23
C GLN A 96 17.30 11.11 22.02
N THR A 97 16.13 10.49 21.79
CA THR A 97 15.97 9.03 21.75
C THR A 97 15.93 8.46 20.33
N LEU A 98 15.42 9.21 19.36
CA LEU A 98 15.26 8.79 17.97
C LEU A 98 16.33 9.39 17.04
N VAL A 99 17.18 10.32 17.49
CA VAL A 99 18.22 10.97 16.64
C VAL A 99 19.27 10.01 16.10
N ALA A 100 19.50 8.86 16.75
CA ALA A 100 20.33 7.82 16.15
C ALA A 100 19.76 7.29 14.82
N LYS A 101 18.45 7.46 14.58
CA LYS A 101 17.72 7.04 13.36
C LYS A 101 17.23 8.20 12.49
N MET A 102 17.21 9.45 12.99
CA MET A 102 16.70 10.64 12.28
C MET A 102 17.80 11.55 11.70
N VAL A 103 18.89 10.98 11.18
CA VAL A 103 20.03 11.66 10.52
C VAL A 103 21.15 12.13 11.46
N GLY A 104 22.37 11.69 11.13
CA GLY A 104 23.62 11.89 11.90
C GLY A 104 24.18 13.32 11.97
N SER A 105 23.33 14.36 11.92
CA SER A 105 23.79 15.76 11.97
C SER A 105 22.92 16.68 12.83
N VAL A 106 22.18 16.15 13.81
CA VAL A 106 21.37 17.00 14.73
C VAL A 106 22.24 17.78 15.72
N GLY A 107 23.52 17.45 15.87
CA GLY A 107 24.46 18.18 16.73
C GLY A 107 24.57 19.67 16.41
N SER A 108 24.42 20.06 15.13
CA SER A 108 24.50 21.47 14.69
C SER A 108 23.15 22.21 14.67
N LEU A 109 22.04 21.53 14.96
CA LEU A 109 20.68 22.06 14.76
C LEU A 109 19.93 22.34 16.06
N LYS A 110 20.46 21.96 17.23
CA LYS A 110 19.79 22.18 18.53
C LYS A 110 19.48 23.65 18.80
N ASP A 111 20.28 24.58 18.28
CA ASP A 111 20.08 26.03 18.43
C ASP A 111 19.03 26.63 17.47
N ARG A 112 18.49 25.83 16.54
CA ARG A 112 17.43 26.28 15.62
C ARG A 112 16.05 26.13 16.24
N GLU A 113 15.11 26.96 15.81
CA GLU A 113 13.68 26.83 16.13
C GLU A 113 13.17 25.40 15.85
N ALA A 114 12.25 24.91 16.69
CA ALA A 114 11.75 23.53 16.59
C ALA A 114 11.13 23.22 15.22
N GLU A 115 10.43 24.19 14.64
CA GLU A 115 9.85 24.08 13.31
C GLU A 115 10.91 23.85 12.23
N ALA A 116 12.05 24.53 12.32
CA ALA A 116 13.15 24.34 11.39
C ALA A 116 13.76 22.93 11.53
N ARG A 117 13.78 22.38 12.75
CA ARG A 117 14.25 21.00 13.00
C ARG A 117 13.26 19.96 12.45
N ILE A 118 11.97 20.12 12.70
CA ILE A 118 10.91 19.27 12.12
C ILE A 118 10.99 19.31 10.60
N PHE A 119 11.10 20.50 10.01
CA PHE A 119 11.22 20.66 8.57
C PHE A 119 12.46 19.98 7.99
N HIS A 120 13.59 20.09 8.69
CA HIS A 120 14.81 19.37 8.32
C HIS A 120 14.60 17.85 8.34
N CYS A 121 13.98 17.31 9.40
CA CYS A 121 13.64 15.88 9.46
C CYS A 121 12.73 15.46 8.31
N CYS A 122 11.70 16.26 7.98
CA CYS A 122 10.84 16.00 6.83
C CYS A 122 11.63 15.96 5.50
N GLN A 123 12.60 16.85 5.31
CA GLN A 123 13.45 16.85 4.12
C GLN A 123 14.32 15.59 4.06
N CYS A 124 14.95 15.21 5.16
CA CYS A 124 15.77 14.00 5.23
C CYS A 124 14.96 12.76 4.85
N THR A 125 13.79 12.58 5.45
CA THR A 125 12.88 11.47 5.09
C THR A 125 12.47 11.57 3.62
N SER A 126 12.20 12.77 3.10
CA SER A 126 11.84 12.93 1.69
C SER A 126 12.97 12.51 0.75
N VAL A 127 14.24 12.83 1.07
CA VAL A 127 15.40 12.41 0.28
C VAL A 127 15.56 10.89 0.29
N GLU A 128 15.38 10.26 1.45
CA GLU A 128 15.39 8.79 1.57
C GLU A 128 14.27 8.17 0.71
N THR A 129 13.03 8.67 0.83
CA THR A 129 11.89 8.16 0.05
C THR A 129 12.05 8.40 -1.46
N VAL A 130 12.64 9.53 -1.89
CA VAL A 130 12.97 9.78 -3.31
C VAL A 130 13.98 8.76 -3.82
N THR A 131 14.94 8.37 -2.99
CA THR A 131 15.91 7.33 -3.33
C THR A 131 15.23 5.97 -3.46
N GLU A 132 14.38 5.59 -2.51
CA GLU A 132 13.58 4.35 -2.57
C GLU A 132 12.66 4.31 -3.80
N LEU A 133 11.99 5.43 -4.12
CA LEU A 133 11.15 5.58 -5.32
C LEU A 133 11.93 5.43 -6.62
N THR A 134 13.17 5.92 -6.65
CA THR A 134 14.03 5.80 -7.82
C THR A 134 14.43 4.33 -8.05
N GLU A 135 14.77 3.60 -7.00
CA GLU A 135 15.09 2.17 -7.09
C GLU A 135 13.85 1.32 -7.42
N PHE A 136 12.69 1.70 -6.90
CA PHE A 136 11.41 1.12 -7.30
C PHE A 136 11.13 1.33 -8.79
N ALA A 137 11.25 2.58 -9.30
CA ALA A 137 11.00 2.90 -10.70
C ALA A 137 11.90 2.09 -11.65
N LYS A 138 13.19 1.94 -11.33
CA LYS A 138 14.12 1.09 -12.11
C LYS A 138 13.69 -0.37 -12.16
N SER A 139 12.97 -0.84 -11.14
CA SER A 139 12.44 -2.20 -11.03
C SER A 139 11.10 -2.39 -11.76
N VAL A 140 10.44 -1.31 -12.20
CA VAL A 140 9.22 -1.38 -13.02
C VAL A 140 9.59 -1.83 -14.44
N PRO A 141 8.97 -2.89 -14.99
CA PRO A 141 9.26 -3.36 -16.34
C PRO A 141 9.12 -2.26 -17.40
N GLY A 142 10.15 -2.09 -18.22
CA GLY A 142 10.20 -1.08 -19.29
C GLY A 142 10.76 0.30 -18.89
N PHE A 143 10.82 0.65 -17.60
CA PHE A 143 11.32 1.95 -17.18
C PHE A 143 12.81 2.15 -17.51
N SER A 144 13.64 1.16 -17.17
CA SER A 144 15.09 1.22 -17.40
C SER A 144 15.49 1.21 -18.88
N SER A 145 14.55 0.89 -19.79
CA SER A 145 14.78 0.94 -21.24
C SER A 145 14.43 2.30 -21.87
N LEU A 146 13.84 3.24 -21.12
CA LEU A 146 13.60 4.60 -21.58
C LEU A 146 14.91 5.40 -21.68
N ASP A 147 14.89 6.51 -22.43
CA ASP A 147 16.00 7.46 -22.43
C ASP A 147 16.28 7.99 -21.02
N LEU A 148 17.54 8.24 -20.70
CA LEU A 148 17.92 8.73 -19.37
C LEU A 148 17.24 10.07 -19.03
N ASN A 149 17.04 10.95 -20.01
CA ASN A 149 16.33 12.22 -19.76
C ASN A 149 14.86 12.00 -19.44
N ASP A 150 14.22 11.03 -20.09
CA ASP A 150 12.83 10.68 -19.81
C ASP A 150 12.69 10.04 -18.42
N GLN A 151 13.59 9.14 -18.04
CA GLN A 151 13.62 8.57 -16.68
C GLN A 151 13.74 9.67 -15.62
N VAL A 152 14.67 10.62 -15.81
CA VAL A 152 14.85 11.76 -14.90
C VAL A 152 13.62 12.66 -14.89
N THR A 153 12.99 12.90 -16.04
CA THR A 153 11.80 13.73 -16.15
C THR A 153 10.61 13.12 -15.43
N LEU A 154 10.33 11.83 -15.67
CA LEU A 154 9.26 11.10 -15.00
C LEU A 154 9.42 11.14 -13.48
N LEU A 155 10.61 10.86 -12.96
CA LEU A 155 10.89 10.93 -11.51
C LEU A 155 10.74 12.37 -10.99
N LYS A 156 11.30 13.36 -11.69
CA LYS A 156 11.25 14.77 -11.26
C LYS A 156 9.82 15.27 -11.05
N TYR A 157 8.88 14.88 -11.92
CA TYR A 157 7.50 15.34 -11.85
C TYR A 157 6.59 14.40 -11.04
N GLY A 158 6.83 13.09 -11.02
CA GLY A 158 5.97 12.12 -10.33
C GLY A 158 6.32 11.84 -8.86
N VAL A 159 7.56 12.10 -8.43
CA VAL A 159 8.04 11.60 -7.12
C VAL A 159 7.24 12.13 -5.93
N TYR A 160 6.79 13.39 -5.96
CA TYR A 160 6.02 13.95 -4.85
C TYR A 160 4.57 13.47 -4.82
N GLU A 161 3.98 13.16 -5.96
CA GLU A 161 2.64 12.57 -6.04
C GLU A 161 2.67 11.16 -5.43
N ALA A 162 3.65 10.35 -5.85
CA ALA A 162 3.92 9.04 -5.27
C ALA A 162 4.22 9.11 -3.76
N LEU A 163 5.07 10.06 -3.34
CA LEU A 163 5.40 10.25 -1.93
C LEU A 163 4.16 10.55 -1.10
N PHE A 164 3.27 11.45 -1.54
CA PHE A 164 2.06 11.77 -0.78
C PHE A 164 1.03 10.63 -0.78
N ALA A 165 0.91 9.87 -1.88
CA ALA A 165 0.09 8.66 -1.92
C ALA A 165 0.56 7.63 -0.88
N MET A 166 1.87 7.39 -0.80
CA MET A 166 2.45 6.48 0.21
C MET A 166 2.39 7.05 1.62
N LEU A 167 2.58 8.36 1.80
CA LEU A 167 2.50 9.02 3.11
C LEU A 167 1.12 8.83 3.75
N ALA A 168 0.05 8.77 2.95
CA ALA A 168 -1.30 8.50 3.45
C ALA A 168 -1.39 7.17 4.20
N SER A 169 -0.62 6.14 3.81
CA SER A 169 -0.56 4.84 4.49
C SER A 169 -0.04 4.94 5.93
N SER A 170 0.79 5.95 6.20
CA SER A 170 1.39 6.24 7.52
C SER A 170 0.59 7.24 8.35
N MET A 171 -0.59 7.67 7.87
CA MET A 171 -1.45 8.65 8.54
C MET A 171 -2.76 8.04 9.02
N ASN A 172 -3.21 8.51 10.19
CA ASN A 172 -4.60 8.39 10.64
C ASN A 172 -5.16 9.80 10.91
N LYS A 173 -6.40 9.88 11.41
CA LYS A 173 -7.06 11.17 11.70
C LYS A 173 -6.34 12.00 12.77
N ASP A 174 -5.55 11.34 13.63
CA ASP A 174 -4.96 11.89 14.84
C ASP A 174 -3.47 12.23 14.66
N GLY A 175 -2.79 11.71 13.63
CA GLY A 175 -1.37 11.95 13.41
C GLY A 175 -0.69 11.07 12.36
N LEU A 176 0.64 11.16 12.33
CA LEU A 176 1.52 10.61 11.31
C LEU A 176 2.62 9.77 11.97
N LEU A 177 2.89 8.58 11.43
CA LEU A 177 4.10 7.82 11.78
C LEU A 177 5.35 8.47 11.18
N VAL A 178 6.40 8.53 11.98
CA VAL A 178 7.72 9.08 11.62
C VAL A 178 8.83 8.12 12.05
N ALA A 179 10.06 8.38 11.59
CA ALA A 179 11.25 7.60 11.94
C ALA A 179 11.05 6.07 11.78
N TYR A 180 10.59 5.65 10.59
CA TYR A 180 10.32 4.24 10.27
C TYR A 180 9.33 3.57 11.25
N GLY A 181 8.33 4.32 11.71
CA GLY A 181 7.28 3.81 12.59
C GLY A 181 7.67 3.76 14.07
N SER A 182 8.84 4.29 14.45
CA SER A 182 9.26 4.40 15.85
C SER A 182 8.74 5.64 16.57
N GLY A 183 8.25 6.63 15.82
CA GLY A 183 7.59 7.82 16.37
C GLY A 183 6.20 8.03 15.77
N PHE A 184 5.33 8.70 16.51
CA PHE A 184 4.02 9.14 16.05
C PHE A 184 3.82 10.60 16.43
N ILE A 185 3.79 11.49 15.44
CA ILE A 185 3.56 12.91 15.66
C ILE A 185 2.07 13.22 15.51
N THR A 186 1.49 13.87 16.52
CA THR A 186 0.07 14.19 16.49
C THR A 186 -0.23 15.32 15.49
N ARG A 187 -1.40 15.24 14.86
CA ARG A 187 -1.89 16.24 13.92
C ARG A 187 -2.13 17.58 14.61
N GLU A 188 -2.68 17.57 15.82
CA GLU A 188 -2.91 18.80 16.59
C GLU A 188 -1.60 19.49 16.96
N PHE A 189 -0.56 18.73 17.31
CA PHE A 189 0.76 19.32 17.53
C PHE A 189 1.31 19.98 16.27
N LEU A 190 1.25 19.29 15.12
CA LEU A 190 1.67 19.88 13.84
C LEU A 190 0.90 21.16 13.49
N LYS A 191 -0.40 21.21 13.78
CA LYS A 191 -1.24 22.40 13.59
C LYS A 191 -0.89 23.54 14.57
N SER A 192 -0.33 23.23 15.73
CA SER A 192 0.04 24.21 16.76
C SER A 192 1.34 24.98 16.45
N LEU A 193 2.15 24.48 15.50
CA LEU A 193 3.42 25.09 15.10
C LEU A 193 3.22 26.49 14.50
N ARG A 194 4.27 27.31 14.51
CA ARG A 194 4.23 28.64 13.88
C ARG A 194 3.99 28.52 12.37
N ARG A 195 3.27 29.48 11.78
CA ARG A 195 3.18 29.60 10.31
C ARG A 195 4.55 29.84 9.67
N PRO A 196 4.83 29.27 8.48
CA PRO A 196 3.90 28.52 7.62
C PRO A 196 3.80 27.01 7.92
N PHE A 197 4.46 26.51 8.97
CA PHE A 197 4.60 25.08 9.23
C PHE A 197 3.27 24.40 9.62
N SER A 198 2.40 25.09 10.37
CA SER A 198 1.04 24.63 10.68
C SER A 198 0.22 24.27 9.44
N ASP A 199 0.39 25.03 8.36
CA ASP A 199 -0.45 24.96 7.17
C ASP A 199 0.12 23.94 6.15
N MET A 200 1.38 23.54 6.32
CA MET A 200 2.07 22.68 5.37
C MET A 200 1.54 21.24 5.38
N MET A 201 1.24 20.68 6.56
CA MET A 201 0.86 19.27 6.71
C MET A 201 -0.64 19.01 6.63
N GLU A 202 -1.46 20.00 7.00
CA GLU A 202 -2.92 19.86 7.08
C GLU A 202 -3.57 19.40 5.75
N PRO A 203 -3.19 19.92 4.56
CA PRO A 203 -3.72 19.41 3.29
C PRO A 203 -3.39 17.93 3.04
N LYS A 204 -2.23 17.45 3.53
CA LYS A 204 -1.81 16.05 3.35
C LYS A 204 -2.65 15.13 4.24
N PHE A 205 -2.98 15.57 5.45
CA PHE A 205 -3.95 14.86 6.29
C PHE A 205 -5.33 14.79 5.63
N GLN A 206 -5.82 15.90 5.07
CA GLN A 206 -7.12 15.92 4.37
C GLN A 206 -7.14 14.97 3.17
N PHE A 207 -6.08 14.97 2.37
CA PHE A 207 -5.89 14.00 1.29
C PHE A 207 -5.88 12.57 1.84
N ALA A 208 -5.01 12.29 2.82
CA ALA A 208 -4.86 10.95 3.39
C ALA A 208 -6.16 10.40 3.97
N MET A 209 -6.99 11.23 4.61
CA MET A 209 -8.26 10.78 5.18
C MET A 209 -9.22 10.32 4.09
N LYS A 210 -9.28 11.03 2.95
CA LYS A 210 -10.10 10.63 1.81
C LYS A 210 -9.50 9.44 1.06
N PHE A 211 -8.19 9.48 0.80
CA PHE A 211 -7.50 8.42 0.07
C PHE A 211 -7.55 7.08 0.81
N ASN A 212 -7.43 7.09 2.15
CA ASN A 212 -7.53 5.88 2.95
C ASN A 212 -8.94 5.27 3.00
N THR A 213 -10.01 6.00 2.67
CA THR A 213 -11.36 5.40 2.58
C THR A 213 -11.53 4.49 1.37
N LEU A 214 -10.59 4.52 0.42
CA LEU A 214 -10.56 3.59 -0.72
C LEU A 214 -10.08 2.19 -0.30
N GLU A 215 -9.57 2.04 0.92
CA GLU A 215 -9.12 0.76 1.50
C GLU A 215 -8.09 -0.02 0.66
N LEU A 216 -7.36 0.68 -0.22
CA LEU A 216 -6.30 0.10 -1.06
C LEU A 216 -5.28 -0.66 -0.23
N ASP A 217 -4.85 -1.84 -0.66
CA ASP A 217 -3.76 -2.57 -0.01
C ASP A 217 -2.39 -2.23 -0.64
N ASP A 218 -1.33 -2.91 -0.19
CA ASP A 218 0.02 -2.67 -0.72
C ASP A 218 0.16 -3.10 -2.20
N SER A 219 -0.65 -4.05 -2.69
CA SER A 219 -0.62 -4.47 -4.09
C SER A 219 -1.28 -3.44 -5.00
N ASP A 220 -2.39 -2.84 -4.55
CA ASP A 220 -3.04 -1.72 -5.24
C ASP A 220 -2.12 -0.49 -5.29
N LEU A 221 -1.47 -0.17 -4.16
CA LEU A 221 -0.56 0.97 -4.07
C LEU A 221 0.67 0.81 -4.94
N ALA A 222 1.21 -0.41 -5.06
CA ALA A 222 2.34 -0.68 -5.93
C ALA A 222 2.02 -0.33 -7.39
N LEU A 223 0.83 -0.70 -7.86
CA LEU A 223 0.36 -0.36 -9.19
C LEU A 223 0.05 1.13 -9.33
N PHE A 224 -0.61 1.73 -8.34
CA PHE A 224 -0.96 3.16 -8.34
C PHE A 224 0.27 4.06 -8.39
N VAL A 225 1.34 3.71 -7.68
CA VAL A 225 2.60 4.47 -7.67
C VAL A 225 3.42 4.26 -8.95
N ALA A 226 3.26 3.12 -9.63
CA ALA A 226 3.94 2.83 -10.88
C ALA A 226 3.27 3.49 -12.11
N ALA A 227 1.96 3.81 -12.01
CA ALA A 227 1.17 4.45 -13.05
C ALA A 227 1.46 5.96 -13.15
#